data_AF-A0A6I6D9G8-F1
#
_entry.id   AF-A0A6I6D9G8-F1
#
_cell.length_a   1.000
_cell.length_b   1.000
_cell.length_c   1.000
_cell.angle_alpha   90.00
_cell.angle_beta   90.00
_cell.angle_gamma   90.00
#
_symmetry.space_group_name_H-M   'P 1'
#
loop_
_entity.id
_entity.type
_entity.pdbx_description
1 polymer ?
#
loop_
_entity_poly.entity_id
_entity_poly.type
_entity_poly.pdbx_seq_one_letter_code
_entity_poly.pdbx_strand_id
1 'polypeptide(L)'
;MTEEQKYQIRVMRNQGQGYKKIAANLCLSRDVVRGYCKRNGINGFGADLAEQHNLNLINEKTYVYCLQCDSKLVQSKRGKKKKYCSIDCKRDWEKNNRKVYKLWCQYCRKQYISQSNNSKFCSNDCYVRNRFFKEEDGAEILGKILKRKSVEFIPKWLEELLLSYLKDY
;
A
#
# COMPACT_ATOMS: atom_id res chain seq x y z
N MET A 1 -21.65 19.73 -30.06
CA MET A 1 -20.41 19.52 -29.28
C MET A 1 -19.25 19.44 -30.25
N THR A 2 -18.36 20.43 -30.21
CA THR A 2 -17.24 20.61 -31.15
C THR A 2 -16.06 19.67 -30.83
N GLU A 3 -15.11 19.52 -31.75
CA GLU A 3 -13.89 18.73 -31.48
C GLU A 3 -13.07 19.28 -30.32
N GLU A 4 -12.97 20.60 -30.21
CA GLU A 4 -12.30 21.27 -29.09
C GLU A 4 -12.97 20.93 -27.75
N GLN A 5 -14.32 21.00 -27.69
CA GLN A 5 -15.06 20.61 -26.50
C GLN A 5 -14.86 19.11 -26.17
N LYS A 6 -14.81 18.23 -27.17
CA LYS A 6 -14.53 16.79 -26.96
C LYS A 6 -13.12 16.58 -26.39
N TYR A 7 -12.12 17.31 -26.89
CA TYR A 7 -10.76 17.28 -26.36
C TYR A 7 -10.72 17.73 -24.90
N GLN A 8 -11.31 18.89 -24.59
CA GLN A 8 -11.34 19.45 -23.23
C GLN A 8 -12.07 18.52 -22.25
N ILE A 9 -13.19 17.90 -22.66
CA ILE A 9 -13.87 16.88 -21.83
C ILE A 9 -12.92 15.73 -21.49
N ARG A 10 -12.16 15.19 -22.45
CA ARG A 10 -11.20 14.10 -22.19
C ARG A 10 -10.13 14.52 -21.18
N VAL A 11 -9.50 15.69 -21.38
CA VAL A 11 -8.46 16.20 -20.49
C VAL A 11 -9.00 16.36 -19.06
N MET A 12 -10.15 17.01 -18.90
CA MET A 12 -10.73 17.26 -17.58
C MET A 12 -11.20 15.96 -16.90
N ARG A 13 -11.66 14.96 -17.67
CA ARG A 13 -11.99 13.63 -17.13
C ARG A 13 -10.76 12.87 -16.65
N ASN A 14 -9.65 12.92 -17.39
CA ASN A 14 -8.37 12.32 -17.00
C ASN A 14 -7.73 13.03 -15.79
N GLN A 15 -8.11 14.27 -15.50
CA GLN A 15 -7.78 15.00 -14.27
C GLN A 15 -8.78 14.74 -13.13
N GLY A 16 -9.83 13.97 -13.38
CA GLY A 16 -10.78 13.50 -12.39
C GLY A 16 -11.97 14.42 -12.12
N GLN A 17 -12.22 15.37 -13.01
CA GLN A 17 -13.36 16.27 -12.87
C GLN A 17 -14.69 15.52 -13.15
N GLY A 18 -15.71 15.80 -12.34
CA GLY A 18 -17.06 15.26 -12.50
C GLY A 18 -17.85 15.97 -13.61
N TYR A 19 -18.89 15.30 -14.13
CA TYR A 19 -19.67 15.81 -15.27
C TYR A 19 -20.25 17.21 -15.04
N LYS A 20 -20.73 17.51 -13.83
CA LYS A 20 -21.33 18.82 -13.50
C LYS A 20 -20.31 19.96 -13.61
N LYS A 21 -19.08 19.74 -13.15
CA LYS A 21 -17.99 20.73 -13.20
C LYS A 21 -17.54 20.98 -14.65
N ILE A 22 -17.38 19.90 -15.43
CA ILE A 22 -17.01 20.00 -16.85
C ILE A 22 -18.11 20.70 -17.65
N ALA A 23 -19.37 20.35 -17.41
CA ALA A 23 -20.53 20.96 -18.05
C ALA A 23 -20.58 22.48 -17.81
N ALA A 24 -20.37 22.92 -16.57
CA ALA A 24 -20.31 24.34 -16.23
C ALA A 24 -19.15 25.06 -16.93
N ASN A 25 -17.96 24.47 -16.96
CA ASN A 25 -16.77 25.07 -17.58
C ASN A 25 -16.87 25.19 -19.11
N LEU A 26 -17.60 24.29 -19.76
CA LEU A 26 -17.71 24.24 -21.23
C LEU A 26 -19.03 24.80 -21.76
N CYS A 27 -19.88 25.36 -20.89
CA CYS A 27 -21.23 25.82 -21.21
C CYS A 27 -22.06 24.73 -21.92
N LEU A 28 -21.97 23.49 -21.44
CA LEU A 28 -22.71 22.33 -21.95
C LEU A 28 -23.70 21.82 -20.90
N SER A 29 -24.70 21.05 -21.32
CA SER A 29 -25.54 20.33 -20.35
C SER A 29 -24.77 19.14 -19.76
N ARG A 30 -25.07 18.80 -18.50
CA ARG A 30 -24.47 17.63 -17.83
C ARG A 30 -24.70 16.35 -18.62
N ASP A 31 -25.86 16.19 -19.25
CA ASP A 31 -26.21 14.98 -19.99
C ASP A 31 -25.50 14.88 -21.34
N VAL A 32 -25.20 16.02 -21.98
CA VAL A 32 -24.32 16.04 -23.17
C VAL A 32 -22.93 15.52 -22.82
N VAL A 33 -22.34 16.01 -21.73
CA VAL A 33 -21.02 15.55 -21.24
C VAL A 33 -21.07 14.08 -20.83
N ARG A 34 -22.08 13.66 -20.06
CA ARG A 34 -22.26 12.26 -19.63
C ARG A 34 -22.42 11.33 -20.83
N GLY A 35 -23.24 11.72 -21.81
CA GLY A 35 -23.49 10.95 -23.03
C GLY A 35 -22.22 10.76 -23.85
N TYR A 36 -21.41 11.82 -24.00
CA TYR A 36 -20.09 11.70 -24.63
C TYR A 36 -19.17 10.76 -23.85
N CYS A 37 -19.06 10.94 -22.53
CA CYS A 37 -18.18 10.12 -21.69
C CYS A 37 -18.54 8.63 -21.76
N LYS A 38 -19.85 8.29 -21.76
CA LYS A 38 -20.34 6.92 -21.89
C LYS A 38 -19.99 6.29 -23.25
N ARG A 39 -20.12 7.04 -24.35
CA ARG A 39 -19.78 6.55 -25.69
C ARG A 39 -18.28 6.36 -25.91
N ASN A 40 -17.44 7.01 -25.12
CA ASN A 40 -15.99 7.00 -25.27
C ASN A 40 -15.27 6.25 -24.12
N GLY A 41 -16.00 5.50 -23.29
CA GLY A 41 -15.41 4.68 -22.22
C GLY A 41 -14.75 5.46 -21.08
N ILE A 42 -15.04 6.76 -20.93
CA ILE A 42 -14.54 7.63 -19.84
C ILE A 42 -15.67 8.01 -18.85
N ASN A 43 -16.63 7.10 -18.69
CA ASN A 43 -17.71 7.17 -17.70
C ASN A 43 -17.23 6.71 -16.30
N GLY A 44 -18.13 6.75 -15.32
CA GLY A 44 -17.79 6.44 -13.91
C GLY A 44 -17.39 7.67 -13.10
N PHE A 45 -16.81 7.46 -11.92
CA PHE A 45 -16.33 8.54 -11.06
C PHE A 45 -15.06 9.17 -11.66
N GLY A 46 -14.96 10.49 -11.57
CA GLY A 46 -13.78 11.19 -12.10
C GLY A 46 -12.50 10.80 -11.37
N ALA A 47 -12.55 10.72 -10.04
CA ALA A 47 -11.39 10.33 -9.22
C ALA A 47 -10.77 9.00 -9.67
N ASP A 48 -11.60 7.96 -9.83
CA ASP A 48 -11.16 6.63 -10.28
C ASP A 48 -10.49 6.68 -11.67
N LEU A 49 -11.05 7.44 -12.62
CA LEU A 49 -10.44 7.61 -13.95
C LEU A 49 -9.11 8.35 -13.89
N ALA A 50 -8.99 9.37 -13.04
CA ALA A 50 -7.74 10.09 -12.87
C ALA A 50 -6.67 9.20 -12.24
N GLU A 51 -7.05 8.39 -11.26
CA GLU A 51 -6.16 7.40 -10.67
C GLU A 51 -5.68 6.40 -11.72
N GLN A 52 -6.60 5.80 -12.49
CA GLN A 52 -6.26 4.89 -13.58
C GLN A 52 -5.37 5.54 -14.64
N HIS A 53 -5.68 6.77 -15.05
CA HIS A 53 -4.89 7.52 -16.01
C HIS A 53 -3.47 7.80 -15.48
N ASN A 54 -3.34 8.22 -14.22
CA ASN A 54 -2.05 8.43 -13.59
C ASN A 54 -1.24 7.12 -13.47
N LEU A 55 -1.88 6.01 -13.09
CA LEU A 55 -1.24 4.70 -13.06
C LEU A 55 -0.72 4.28 -14.44
N ASN A 56 -1.50 4.53 -15.50
CA ASN A 56 -1.08 4.26 -16.88
C ASN A 56 0.12 5.12 -17.27
N LEU A 57 0.11 6.42 -16.98
CA LEU A 57 1.23 7.32 -17.25
C LEU A 57 2.50 6.90 -16.48
N ILE A 58 2.36 6.51 -15.21
CA ILE A 58 3.47 6.00 -14.40
C ILE A 58 4.02 4.71 -15.02
N ASN A 59 3.15 3.77 -15.41
CA ASN A 59 3.56 2.52 -16.05
C ASN A 59 4.28 2.78 -17.38
N GLU A 60 3.79 3.70 -18.20
CA GLU A 60 4.45 4.08 -19.46
C GLU A 60 5.84 4.67 -19.19
N LYS A 61 5.96 5.60 -18.24
CA LYS A 61 7.24 6.22 -17.89
C LYS A 61 8.23 5.26 -17.24
N THR A 62 7.74 4.29 -16.45
CA THR A 62 8.54 3.28 -15.73
C THR A 62 9.47 2.48 -16.65
N TYR A 63 9.10 2.30 -17.91
CA TYR A 63 9.90 1.55 -18.89
C TYR A 63 10.55 2.46 -19.94
N VAL A 64 10.40 3.77 -19.83
CA VAL A 64 11.02 4.75 -20.75
C VAL A 64 12.23 5.40 -20.11
N TYR A 65 12.16 5.69 -18.81
CA TYR A 65 13.24 6.34 -18.06
C TYR A 65 13.67 5.47 -16.88
N CYS A 66 14.95 5.52 -16.53
CA CYS A 66 15.51 4.81 -15.39
C CYS A 66 14.87 5.33 -14.11
N LEU A 67 14.32 4.43 -13.28
CA LEU A 67 13.67 4.82 -12.01
C LEU A 67 14.62 5.47 -10.98
N GLN A 68 15.95 5.39 -11.18
CA GLN A 68 16.94 5.92 -10.25
C GLN A 68 17.57 7.24 -10.69
N CYS A 69 17.87 7.39 -11.98
CA CYS A 69 18.64 8.52 -12.50
C CYS A 69 17.98 9.22 -13.69
N ASP A 70 16.74 8.84 -14.02
CA ASP A 70 15.93 9.39 -15.10
C ASP A 70 16.52 9.28 -16.52
N SER A 71 17.67 8.63 -16.69
CA SER A 71 18.25 8.34 -18.02
C SER A 71 17.30 7.51 -18.89
N LYS A 72 17.18 7.88 -20.16
CA LYS A 72 16.35 7.15 -21.14
C LYS A 72 16.81 5.70 -21.27
N LEU A 73 15.87 4.76 -21.20
CA LEU A 73 16.14 3.33 -21.28
C LEU A 73 16.11 2.84 -22.73
N VAL A 74 17.12 2.05 -23.08
CA VAL A 74 17.11 1.25 -24.31
C VAL A 74 16.53 -0.13 -23.98
N GLN A 75 15.31 -0.38 -24.46
CA GLN A 75 14.61 -1.65 -24.26
C GLN A 75 15.19 -2.75 -25.16
N SER A 76 15.29 -3.97 -24.62
CA SER A 76 15.68 -5.15 -25.40
C SER A 76 14.50 -5.61 -26.28
N LYS A 77 14.79 -6.14 -27.47
CA LYS A 77 13.78 -6.75 -28.36
C LYS A 77 13.17 -8.04 -27.77
N ARG A 78 13.88 -8.70 -26.86
CA ARG A 78 13.45 -9.95 -26.20
C ARG A 78 13.62 -9.86 -24.69
N GLY A 79 12.75 -10.56 -23.96
CA GLY A 79 12.78 -10.67 -22.49
C GLY A 79 12.02 -9.56 -21.76
N LYS A 80 12.25 -9.48 -20.45
CA LYS A 80 11.54 -8.55 -19.56
C LYS A 80 11.98 -7.11 -19.80
N LYS A 81 11.03 -6.18 -19.86
CA LYS A 81 11.30 -4.73 -19.98
C LYS A 81 12.19 -4.25 -18.83
N LYS A 82 13.20 -3.45 -19.16
CA LYS A 82 14.11 -2.82 -18.20
C LYS A 82 13.40 -1.67 -17.49
N LYS A 83 13.71 -1.50 -16.20
CA LYS A 83 13.31 -0.35 -15.37
C LYS A 83 14.51 0.51 -14.93
N TYR A 84 15.72 0.03 -15.19
CA TYR A 84 16.97 0.63 -14.73
C TYR A 84 17.99 0.60 -15.87
N CYS A 85 18.84 1.62 -15.95
CA CYS A 85 19.90 1.68 -16.97
C CYS A 85 21.10 0.78 -16.62
N SER A 86 21.34 0.50 -15.33
CA SER A 86 22.42 -0.34 -14.84
C SER A 86 22.02 -1.15 -13.60
N ILE A 87 22.85 -2.13 -13.23
CA ILE A 87 22.71 -2.90 -11.98
C ILE A 87 22.88 -1.98 -10.76
N ASP A 88 23.78 -1.00 -10.83
CA ASP A 88 24.01 -0.06 -9.74
C ASP A 88 22.78 0.82 -9.49
N CYS A 89 22.18 1.36 -10.56
CA CYS A 89 20.92 2.10 -10.45
C CYS A 89 19.79 1.26 -9.85
N LYS A 90 19.72 -0.04 -10.17
CA LYS A 90 18.76 -0.94 -9.52
C LYS A 90 19.03 -1.05 -8.02
N ARG A 91 20.28 -1.26 -7.61
CA ARG A 91 20.67 -1.42 -6.20
C ARG A 91 20.39 -0.16 -5.40
N ASP A 92 20.71 1.02 -5.94
CA ASP A 92 20.46 2.30 -5.29
C ASP A 92 18.96 2.56 -5.13
N TRP A 93 18.18 2.26 -6.18
CA TRP A 93 16.74 2.36 -6.11
C TRP A 93 16.17 1.42 -5.03
N GLU A 94 16.61 0.15 -5.00
CA GLU A 94 16.17 -0.84 -4.02
C GLU A 94 16.57 -0.46 -2.58
N LYS A 95 17.69 0.25 -2.38
CA LYS A 95 18.11 0.76 -1.07
C LYS A 95 17.14 1.79 -0.52
N ASN A 96 16.64 2.68 -1.38
CA ASN A 96 15.73 3.76 -1.01
C ASN A 96 14.25 3.35 -1.06
N ASN A 97 13.93 2.30 -1.82
CA ASN A 97 12.57 1.79 -2.03
C ASN A 97 12.40 0.38 -1.45
N ARG A 98 13.00 0.12 -0.28
CA ARG A 98 12.85 -1.17 0.41
C ARG A 98 11.39 -1.41 0.72
N LYS A 99 10.91 -2.60 0.38
CA LYS A 99 9.57 -3.04 0.80
C LYS A 99 9.53 -3.10 2.32
N VAL A 100 8.54 -2.43 2.88
CA VAL A 100 8.22 -2.48 4.30
C VAL A 100 6.93 -3.24 4.51
N TYR A 101 6.92 -4.10 5.51
CA TYR A 101 5.75 -4.90 5.88
C TYR A 101 5.33 -4.49 7.28
N LYS A 102 4.04 -4.18 7.45
CA LYS A 102 3.43 -3.99 8.78
C LYS A 102 3.04 -5.37 9.30
N LEU A 103 3.71 -5.83 10.35
CA LEU A 103 3.55 -7.15 10.94
C LEU A 103 3.14 -7.03 12.41
N TRP A 104 2.69 -8.13 12.99
CA TRP A 104 2.29 -8.23 14.39
C TRP A 104 3.24 -9.16 15.13
N CYS A 105 3.84 -8.70 16.22
CA CYS A 105 4.79 -9.49 16.98
C CYS A 105 4.10 -10.73 17.58
N GLN A 106 4.66 -11.92 17.35
CA GLN A 106 4.13 -13.18 17.89
C GLN A 106 4.33 -13.35 19.40
N TYR A 107 4.98 -12.39 20.06
CA TYR A 107 5.13 -12.35 21.51
C TYR A 107 4.29 -11.24 22.12
N CYS A 108 4.70 -9.98 21.96
CA CYS A 108 4.05 -8.85 22.61
C CYS A 108 2.84 -8.27 21.87
N ARG A 109 2.56 -8.75 20.65
CA ARG A 109 1.43 -8.33 19.80
C ARG A 109 1.42 -6.85 19.40
N LYS A 110 2.50 -6.13 19.65
CA LYS A 110 2.69 -4.79 19.08
C LYS A 110 2.86 -4.89 17.56
N GLN A 111 2.23 -3.97 16.84
CA GLN A 111 2.48 -3.80 15.42
C GLN A 111 3.89 -3.22 15.22
N TYR A 112 4.61 -3.72 14.22
CA TYR A 112 5.95 -3.23 13.90
C TYR A 112 6.20 -3.29 12.39
N ILE A 113 7.24 -2.57 11.95
CA ILE A 113 7.66 -2.52 10.56
C ILE A 113 8.88 -3.43 10.38
N SER A 114 8.83 -4.27 9.34
CA SER A 114 9.92 -5.17 8.96
C SER A 114 10.27 -5.03 7.49
N GLN A 115 11.53 -5.23 7.15
CA GLN A 115 11.99 -5.36 5.75
C GLN A 115 11.78 -6.77 5.19
N SER A 116 11.47 -7.74 6.07
CA SER A 116 11.13 -9.13 5.72
C SER A 116 9.71 -9.44 6.13
N ASN A 117 8.94 -10.05 5.23
CA ASN A 117 7.59 -10.54 5.50
C ASN A 117 7.57 -11.77 6.42
N ASN A 118 8.72 -12.41 6.66
CA ASN A 118 8.86 -13.60 7.50
C ASN A 118 9.31 -13.28 8.94
N SER A 119 9.49 -12.00 9.28
CA SER A 119 9.83 -11.61 10.65
C SER A 119 8.66 -11.93 11.59
N LYS A 120 8.95 -12.58 12.72
CA LYS A 120 7.94 -12.98 13.72
C LYS A 120 7.91 -12.09 14.95
N PHE A 121 9.00 -11.39 15.24
CA PHE A 121 9.19 -10.64 16.47
C PHE A 121 9.64 -9.21 16.17
N CYS A 122 9.17 -8.24 16.94
CA CYS A 122 9.55 -6.84 16.79
C CYS A 122 10.95 -6.52 17.32
N SER A 123 11.53 -7.40 18.14
CA SER A 123 12.88 -7.25 18.70
C SER A 123 13.50 -8.61 19.02
N ASN A 124 14.82 -8.64 19.21
CA ASN A 124 15.53 -9.82 19.71
C ASN A 124 15.00 -10.24 21.09
N ASP A 125 14.70 -9.29 21.98
CA ASP A 125 14.17 -9.58 23.31
C ASP A 125 12.83 -10.32 23.24
N CYS A 126 11.94 -9.90 22.33
CA CYS A 126 10.68 -10.61 22.11
C CYS A 126 10.90 -12.04 21.60
N TYR A 127 11.91 -12.26 20.75
CA TYR A 127 12.28 -13.60 20.31
C TYR A 127 12.81 -14.45 21.48
N VAL A 128 13.75 -13.91 22.26
CA VAL A 128 14.37 -14.59 23.39
C VAL A 128 13.33 -14.93 24.47
N ARG A 129 12.52 -13.96 24.91
CA ARG A 129 11.48 -14.18 25.92
C ARG A 129 10.46 -15.21 25.48
N ASN A 130 9.94 -15.07 24.25
CA ASN A 130 8.97 -16.03 23.72
C ASN A 130 9.52 -17.46 23.61
N ARG A 131 10.83 -17.61 23.36
CA ARG A 131 11.45 -18.91 23.16
C ARG A 131 11.88 -19.57 24.47
N PHE A 132 12.39 -18.80 25.43
CA PHE A 132 13.11 -19.34 26.59
C PHE A 132 12.52 -18.95 27.95
N PHE A 133 11.66 -17.91 28.04
CA PHE A 133 11.24 -17.34 29.32
C PHE A 133 9.72 -17.36 29.55
N LYS A 134 9.01 -18.33 28.98
CA LYS A 134 7.54 -18.38 29.11
C LYS A 134 7.07 -18.56 30.55
N GLU A 135 7.78 -19.36 31.34
CA GLU A 135 7.42 -19.63 32.73
C GLU A 135 7.62 -18.38 33.60
N GLU A 136 8.77 -17.72 33.44
CA GLU A 136 9.13 -16.49 34.13
C GLU A 136 8.19 -15.35 33.76
N ASP A 137 7.87 -15.21 32.47
CA ASP A 137 6.87 -14.25 31.98
C ASP A 137 5.51 -14.47 32.64
N GLY A 138 5.06 -15.72 32.69
CA GLY A 138 3.79 -16.10 33.29
C GLY A 138 3.76 -15.74 34.78
N ALA A 139 4.81 -16.11 35.52
CA ALA A 139 4.95 -15.81 36.94
C ALA A 139 4.96 -14.29 37.21
N GLU A 140 5.70 -13.52 36.42
CA GLU A 140 5.78 -12.07 36.53
C GLU A 140 4.41 -11.41 36.31
N ILE A 141 3.70 -11.83 35.27
CA ILE A 141 2.38 -11.30 34.89
C ILE A 141 1.34 -11.65 35.93
N LEU A 142 1.27 -12.92 36.37
CA LEU A 142 0.36 -13.34 37.43
C LEU A 142 0.64 -12.58 38.73
N GLY A 143 1.92 -12.40 39.09
CA GLY A 143 2.30 -11.60 40.25
C GLY A 143 1.83 -10.14 40.19
N LYS A 144 1.81 -9.52 39.00
CA LYS A 144 1.24 -8.18 38.79
C LYS A 144 -0.28 -8.18 38.88
N ILE A 145 -0.95 -9.16 38.26
CA ILE A 145 -2.41 -9.31 38.28
C ILE A 145 -2.94 -9.52 39.69
N LEU A 146 -2.30 -10.40 40.48
CA LEU A 146 -2.68 -10.64 41.88
C LEU A 146 -2.57 -9.38 42.74
N LYS A 147 -1.60 -8.51 42.44
CA LYS A 147 -1.42 -7.19 43.08
C LYS A 147 -2.33 -6.11 42.49
N ARG A 148 -3.26 -6.46 41.60
CA ARG A 148 -4.15 -5.55 40.85
C ARG A 148 -3.39 -4.44 40.13
N LYS A 149 -2.20 -4.74 39.62
CA LYS A 149 -1.37 -3.81 38.84
C LYS A 149 -1.59 -4.04 37.35
N SER A 150 -1.52 -2.95 36.57
CA SER A 150 -1.54 -3.04 35.11
C SER A 150 -0.32 -3.80 34.60
N VAL A 151 -0.53 -4.60 33.56
CA VAL A 151 0.54 -5.21 32.75
C VAL A 151 0.63 -4.46 31.42
N GLU A 152 1.84 -4.30 30.88
CA GLU A 152 2.06 -3.56 29.63
C GLU A 152 1.45 -4.31 28.44
N PHE A 153 1.60 -5.63 28.41
CA PHE A 153 0.97 -6.52 27.45
C PHE A 153 0.87 -7.93 28.02
N ILE A 154 -0.02 -8.75 27.44
CA ILE A 154 -0.10 -10.18 27.69
C ILE A 154 0.56 -10.89 26.49
N PRO A 155 1.61 -11.73 26.70
CA PRO A 155 2.22 -12.51 25.64
C PRO A 155 1.18 -13.33 24.87
N LYS A 156 1.36 -13.44 23.56
CA LYS A 156 0.42 -14.14 22.67
C LYS A 156 0.12 -15.57 23.16
N TRP A 157 1.14 -16.33 23.53
CA TRP A 157 0.97 -17.71 24.00
C TRP A 157 0.10 -17.80 25.25
N LEU A 158 0.21 -16.81 26.16
CA LEU A 158 -0.53 -16.80 27.41
C LEU A 158 -2.00 -16.45 27.15
N GLU A 159 -2.26 -15.49 26.27
CA GLU A 159 -3.63 -15.22 25.84
C GLU A 159 -4.25 -16.42 25.13
N GLU A 160 -3.54 -17.05 24.19
CA GLU A 160 -4.04 -18.22 23.48
C GLU A 160 -4.39 -19.36 24.45
N LEU A 161 -3.56 -19.56 25.49
CA LEU A 161 -3.83 -20.50 26.56
C LEU A 161 -5.05 -20.11 27.40
N LEU A 162 -5.19 -18.85 27.79
CA LEU A 162 -6.35 -18.40 28.56
C LEU A 162 -7.65 -18.52 27.75
N LEU A 163 -7.60 -18.14 26.47
CA LEU A 163 -8.72 -18.24 25.53
C LEU A 163 -9.08 -19.69 25.23
N SER A 164 -8.15 -20.65 25.27
CA SER A 164 -8.51 -22.06 25.06
C SER A 164 -9.44 -22.57 26.15
N TYR A 165 -9.24 -22.15 27.41
CA TYR A 165 -10.14 -22.53 28.50
C TYR A 165 -11.54 -21.90 28.42
N LEU A 166 -11.70 -20.80 27.67
CA LEU A 166 -12.99 -20.15 27.47
C LEU A 166 -13.79 -20.75 26.32
N LYS A 167 -13.14 -21.49 25.41
CA LYS A 167 -13.80 -22.12 24.24
C LYS A 167 -14.45 -23.45 24.57
N ASP A 168 -14.18 -23.99 25.76
CA ASP A 168 -14.72 -25.26 26.24
C ASP A 168 -16.03 -25.09 27.06
N TYR A 169 -16.64 -23.90 27.00
CA TYR A 169 -17.96 -23.55 27.53
C TYR A 169 -18.87 -23.00 26.42
#